data_AF-X1IHX6-F1
#
_entry.id   AF-X1IHX6-F1
#
_cell.length_a   1.000
_cell.length_b   1.000
_cell.length_c   1.000
_cell.angle_alpha   90.00
_cell.angle_beta   90.00
_cell.angle_gamma   90.00
#
_symmetry.space_group_name_H-M   'P 1'
#
loop_
_entity.id
_entity.type
_entity.pdbx_description
1 polymer ?
#
loop_
_entity_poly.entity_id
_entity_poly.type
_entity_poly.pdbx_seq_one_letter_code
_entity_poly.pdbx_strand_id
1 'polypeptide(L)' 'MPKLPEMVQALLDPKACPDKPQRIELVQTQMSFVFLTDNYVYKVKKPVNLGYLDYTTLEKRQFY' A
#
# COMPACT_ATOMS: atom_id res chain seq x y z
N MET A 1 1.48 -6.27 18.33
CA MET A 1 1.62 -6.15 16.86
C MET A 1 1.87 -4.69 16.52
N PRO A 2 2.80 -4.34 15.62
CA PRO A 2 3.02 -2.94 15.25
C PRO A 2 1.74 -2.36 14.62
N LYS A 3 1.39 -1.13 15.00
CA LYS A 3 0.20 -0.44 14.50
C LYS A 3 0.39 -0.09 13.03
N LEU A 4 -0.60 -0.42 12.18
CA LEU A 4 -0.57 -0.05 10.77
C LEU A 4 -0.67 1.48 10.61
N PRO A 5 -0.07 2.08 9.57
CA PRO A 5 -0.30 3.49 9.25
C PRO A 5 -1.79 3.79 9.06
N GLU A 6 -2.25 4.98 9.42
CA GLU A 6 -3.67 5.36 9.33
C GLU A 6 -4.22 5.23 7.91
N MET A 7 -3.45 5.65 6.90
CA MET A 7 -3.80 5.46 5.49
C MET A 7 -4.05 3.98 5.13
N VAL A 8 -3.25 3.05 5.66
CA VAL A 8 -3.43 1.61 5.39
C VAL A 8 -4.73 1.11 6.02
N GLN A 9 -5.03 1.56 7.24
CA GLN A 9 -6.28 1.21 7.91
C GLN A 9 -7.50 1.76 7.15
N ALA A 10 -7.42 2.98 6.63
CA ALA A 10 -8.48 3.57 5.82
C ALA A 10 -8.73 2.81 4.51
N LEU A 11 -7.66 2.34 3.84
CA LEU A 11 -7.75 1.57 2.60
C LEU A 11 -8.21 0.11 2.79
N LEU A 12 -8.38 -0.35 4.04
CA LEU A 12 -9.02 -1.62 4.33
C LEU A 12 -10.55 -1.56 4.31
N ASP A 13 -11.15 -0.35 4.24
CA ASP A 13 -12.58 -0.19 3.99
C ASP A 13 -12.87 -0.37 2.49
N PRO A 14 -13.71 -1.35 2.09
CA PRO A 14 -14.23 -1.48 0.73
C PRO A 14 -14.67 -0.17 0.06
N LYS A 15 -15.24 0.77 0.81
CA LYS A 15 -15.75 2.03 0.28
C LYS A 15 -14.63 3.00 -0.12
N ALA A 16 -13.41 2.81 0.37
CA ALA A 16 -12.25 3.61 0.01
C ALA A 16 -11.69 3.25 -1.37
N CYS A 17 -12.00 2.06 -1.87
CA CYS A 17 -11.58 1.61 -3.20
C CYS A 17 -12.66 1.94 -4.26
N PRO A 18 -12.30 2.51 -5.42
CA PRO A 18 -13.25 2.89 -6.46
C PRO A 18 -14.15 1.74 -6.95
N ASP A 19 -13.62 0.52 -6.97
CA ASP A 19 -14.28 -0.71 -7.39
C ASP A 19 -15.23 -1.30 -6.34
N LYS A 20 -15.23 -0.77 -5.11
CA LYS A 20 -16.09 -1.21 -3.98
C LYS A 20 -16.11 -2.74 -3.82
N PRO A 21 -14.95 -3.38 -3.61
CA PRO A 21 -14.85 -4.82 -3.58
C PRO A 21 -15.56 -5.40 -2.36
N GLN A 22 -15.98 -6.65 -2.42
CA GLN A 22 -16.59 -7.31 -1.26
C GLN A 22 -15.58 -7.61 -0.17
N ARG A 23 -14.33 -7.89 -0.56
CA ARG A 23 -13.25 -8.22 0.35
C ARG A 23 -11.98 -7.49 -0.05
N ILE A 24 -11.22 -7.11 0.96
CA ILE A 24 -9.87 -6.56 0.82
C ILE A 24 -8.94 -7.39 1.69
N GLU A 25 -7.91 -7.96 1.08
CA GLU A 25 -6.82 -8.61 1.81
C GLU A 25 -5.57 -7.73 1.75
N LEU A 26 -5.02 -7.41 2.92
CA LEU A 26 -3.76 -6.68 3.02
C LEU A 26 -2.58 -7.66 3.08
N VAL A 27 -1.76 -7.63 2.03
CA VAL A 27 -0.46 -8.28 1.99
C VAL A 27 0.63 -7.23 2.13
N GLN A 28 1.63 -7.52 2.97
CA GLN A 28 2.77 -6.65 3.15
C GLN A 28 4.02 -7.27 2.55
N THR A 29 4.72 -6.49 1.72
CA THR A 29 6.10 -6.79 1.33
C THR A 29 7.06 -5.89 2.09
N GLN A 30 8.36 -6.10 1.88
CA GLN A 30 9.38 -5.19 2.41
C GLN A 30 9.20 -3.75 1.93
N MET A 31 8.72 -3.55 0.70
CA MET A 31 8.68 -2.26 0.02
C MET A 31 7.28 -1.66 -0.12
N SER A 32 6.21 -2.43 0.08
CA SER A 32 4.86 -1.98 -0.25
C SER A 32 3.77 -2.60 0.62
N PHE A 33 2.65 -1.89 0.70
CA PHE A 33 1.35 -2.44 1.07
C PHE A 33 0.63 -2.83 -0.22
N VAL A 34 0.05 -4.02 -0.25
CA VAL A 34 -0.69 -4.57 -1.38
C VAL A 34 -2.09 -4.92 -0.88
N PHE A 35 -3.10 -4.32 -1.50
CA PHE A 35 -4.51 -4.55 -1.21
C PHE A 35 -5.07 -5.38 -2.37
N LEU A 36 -5.31 -6.66 -2.11
CA LEU A 36 -5.91 -7.57 -3.06
C LEU A 36 -7.43 -7.42 -2.96
N THR A 37 -8.05 -7.05 -4.08
CA THR A 37 -9.51 -6.96 -4.22
C THR A 37 -10.01 -8.02 -5.18
N ASP A 38 -11.33 -8.06 -5.41
CA ASP A 38 -11.93 -9.06 -6.30
C ASP A 38 -11.42 -8.95 -7.75
N ASN A 39 -11.21 -7.72 -8.24
CA ASN A 39 -10.87 -7.46 -9.64
C ASN A 39 -9.58 -6.67 -9.84
N TYR A 40 -9.08 -6.00 -8.79
CA TYR A 40 -7.92 -5.12 -8.88
C TYR A 40 -6.93 -5.38 -7.75
N VAL A 41 -5.72 -4.88 -7.96
CA VAL A 41 -4.70 -4.83 -6.91
C VAL A 41 -4.24 -3.41 -6.76
N TYR A 42 -4.46 -2.84 -5.58
CA TYR A 42 -3.95 -1.53 -5.23
C TYR A 42 -2.63 -1.68 -4.48
N LYS A 43 -1.60 -0.94 -4.89
CA LYS A 43 -0.27 -1.00 -4.29
C LYS A 43 0.18 0.37 -3.84
N VAL A 44 0.62 0.47 -2.59
CA VAL A 44 1.20 1.69 -2.03
C VAL A 44 2.65 1.43 -1.60
N LYS A 45 3.60 2.20 -2.16
CA LYS A 45 5.02 2.13 -1.79
C LYS A 45 5.23 2.64 -0.36
N LYS A 46 5.96 1.88 0.46
CA LYS A 46 6.34 2.27 1.82
C LYS A 46 7.42 3.36 1.77
N PRO A 47 7.44 4.31 2.73
CA PRO A 47 8.50 5.32 2.85
C PRO A 47 9.79 4.70 3.40
N VAL A 48 10.45 3.82 2.64
CA VAL A 48 11.65 3.09 3.08
C VAL A 48 12.88 3.47 2.28
N ASN A 49 14.04 3.42 2.92
CA ASN A 49 15.33 3.40 2.25
C ASN A 49 16.02 2.07 2.59
N LEU A 50 16.32 1.29 1.55
CA LEU A 50 16.91 -0.05 1.65
C LEU A 50 18.39 -0.07 1.25
N GLY A 51 19.03 1.09 1.09
CA GLY A 51 20.39 1.26 0.60
C GLY A 51 20.50 1.19 -0.93
N TYR A 52 19.82 0.25 -1.56
CA TYR A 52 19.74 0.12 -3.04
C TYR A 52 18.48 0.74 -3.65
N LEU A 53 17.55 1.18 -2.81
CA LEU A 53 16.27 1.75 -3.21
C LEU A 53 15.83 2.76 -2.18
N ASP A 54 15.40 3.94 -2.64
CA ASP A 54 14.97 5.01 -1.76
C ASP A 54 13.57 5.52 -2.16
N TYR A 55 12.59 5.28 -1.28
CA TYR A 55 11.21 5.75 -1.39
C TYR A 55 10.88 6.81 -0.33
N THR A 56 11.87 7.47 0.26
CA THR A 56 11.62 8.43 1.34
C THR A 56 10.91 9.69 0.86
N THR A 57 11.15 10.14 -0.38
CA THR A 57 10.49 11.32 -0.98
C THR A 57 9.62 10.94 -2.17
N LEU A 58 8.69 11.82 -2.57
CA LEU A 58 7.81 11.59 -3.70
C LEU A 58 8.58 11.52 -5.02
N GLU A 59 9.57 12.39 -5.21
CA GLU A 59 10.41 12.42 -6.41
C GLU A 59 11.13 11.10 -6.60
N LYS A 60 11.73 10.56 -5.54
CA LYS A 60 12.44 9.28 -5.59
C LYS A 60 11.50 8.08 -5.81
N ARG A 61 10.26 8.15 -5.33
CA ARG A 61 9.24 7.10 -5.56
C ARG A 61 8.74 7.02 -7.00
N GLN A 62 8.77 8.12 -7.75
CA GLN A 62 8.32 8.17 -9.14
C GLN A 62 9.36 7.63 -10.11
N PHE A 63 10.65 7.68 -9.73
CA PHE A 63 11.75 7.26 -10.59
C PHE A 63 11.87 5.73 -10.73
N TYR A 64 11.61 5.00 -9.65
CA TYR A 64 11.54 3.53 -9.60
C TYR A 64 10.08 3.06 -9.58
#